data_AF-A0A3B8QYI6-F1
#
_entry.id   AF-A0A3B8QYI6-F1
#
_cell.length_a   1.000
_cell.length_b   1.000
_cell.length_c   1.000
_cell.angle_alpha   90.00
_cell.angle_beta   90.00
_cell.angle_gamma   90.00
#
_symmetry.space_group_name_H-M   'P 1'
#
loop_
_entity.id
_entity.type
_entity.pdbx_description
1 polymer ?
#
loop_
_entity_poly.entity_id
_entity_poly.type
_entity_poly.pdbx_seq_one_letter_code
_entity_poly.pdbx_strand_id
1 'polypeptide(L)'
;MQSHSSDLKWFWLIGFFLRCLKKQKDNLVKSLDREQPQNDQVDLPELSLKILDLFGIHDRLNLSKIEELTGGNKNTLKVRLRELVNSGHISKHGKARATWYEKSTRYS
;
A
#
# COMPACT_ATOMS: atom_id res chain seq x y z
N MET A 1 8.33 -18.30 -39.32
CA MET A 1 8.97 -17.04 -38.87
C MET A 1 7.99 -16.33 -37.96
N GLN A 2 8.15 -16.42 -36.65
CA GLN A 2 7.13 -15.95 -35.69
C GLN A 2 7.82 -15.25 -34.51
N SER A 3 7.98 -13.92 -34.63
CA SER A 3 8.43 -13.06 -33.54
C SER A 3 8.10 -11.59 -33.82
N HIS A 4 6.83 -11.22 -33.82
CA HIS A 4 6.40 -9.81 -33.81
C HIS A 4 5.19 -9.54 -32.87
N SER A 5 4.63 -10.57 -32.21
CA SER A 5 3.41 -10.42 -31.40
C SER A 5 3.68 -10.13 -29.91
N SER A 6 4.88 -10.44 -29.41
CA SER A 6 5.22 -10.29 -27.99
C SER A 6 5.44 -8.83 -27.59
N ASP A 7 6.02 -8.02 -28.46
CA ASP A 7 6.42 -6.62 -28.18
C ASP A 7 5.23 -5.70 -27.87
N LEU A 8 4.13 -5.88 -28.61
CA LEU A 8 2.91 -5.09 -28.47
C LEU A 8 2.22 -5.28 -27.11
N LYS A 9 2.34 -6.48 -26.52
CA LYS A 9 1.72 -6.78 -25.21
C LYS A 9 2.46 -6.09 -24.06
N TRP A 10 3.79 -6.06 -24.12
CA TRP A 10 4.63 -5.41 -23.10
C TRP A 10 4.47 -3.89 -23.13
N PHE A 11 4.44 -3.29 -24.32
CA PHE A 11 4.20 -1.85 -24.48
C PHE A 11 2.81 -1.43 -23.98
N TRP A 12 1.79 -2.27 -24.18
CA TRP A 12 0.44 -1.98 -23.69
C TRP A 12 0.34 -2.07 -22.16
N LEU A 13 0.98 -3.08 -21.55
CA LEU A 13 1.03 -3.23 -20.09
C LEU A 13 1.81 -2.10 -19.42
N ILE A 14 2.94 -1.67 -19.98
CA ILE A 14 3.71 -0.54 -19.45
C ILE A 14 2.88 0.75 -19.55
N GLY A 15 2.23 1.00 -20.69
CA GLY A 15 1.38 2.18 -20.87
C GLY A 15 0.18 2.23 -19.91
N PHE A 16 -0.43 1.08 -19.61
CA PHE A 16 -1.45 0.98 -18.57
C PHE A 16 -0.89 1.25 -17.17
N PHE A 17 0.26 0.65 -16.83
CA PHE A 17 0.94 0.83 -15.55
C PHE A 17 1.33 2.30 -15.30
N LEU A 18 1.89 2.99 -16.31
CA LEU A 18 2.23 4.41 -16.19
C LEU A 18 1.00 5.29 -16.01
N ARG A 19 -0.13 4.98 -16.67
CA ARG A 19 -1.39 5.70 -16.46
C ARG A 19 -1.95 5.49 -15.06
N CYS A 20 -1.87 4.27 -14.54
CA CYS A 20 -2.24 3.98 -13.15
C CYS A 20 -1.33 4.71 -12.15
N LEU A 21 -0.02 4.76 -12.39
CA LEU A 21 0.94 5.47 -11.55
C LEU A 21 0.66 6.98 -11.54
N LYS A 22 0.38 7.56 -12.72
CA LYS A 22 -0.01 8.98 -12.84
C LYS A 22 -1.32 9.28 -12.11
N LYS A 23 -2.33 8.41 -12.24
CA LYS A 23 -3.61 8.55 -11.54
C LYS A 23 -3.48 8.41 -10.02
N GLN A 24 -2.54 7.58 -9.54
CA GLN A 24 -2.18 7.51 -8.12
C GLN A 24 -1.54 8.82 -7.64
N LYS A 25 -0.63 9.41 -8.43
CA LYS A 25 -0.01 10.70 -8.14
C LYS A 25 -1.01 11.86 -8.07
N ASP A 26 -2.03 11.84 -8.92
CA ASP A 26 -2.98 12.96 -9.02
C ASP A 26 -4.11 12.88 -7.96
N ASN A 27 -4.41 11.68 -7.44
CA ASN A 27 -5.33 11.51 -6.31
C ASN A 27 -4.68 11.85 -4.95
N LEU A 28 -3.33 11.86 -4.89
CA LEU A 28 -2.55 12.28 -3.72
C LEU A 28 -2.85 13.73 -3.32
N VAL A 29 -3.08 14.60 -4.29
CA VAL A 29 -3.23 16.06 -4.06
C VAL A 29 -4.60 16.40 -3.46
N LYS A 30 -5.62 15.55 -3.65
CA LYS A 30 -7.00 15.87 -3.25
C LYS A 30 -7.38 15.41 -1.84
N SER A 31 -6.56 14.60 -1.18
CA SER A 31 -6.90 14.06 0.15
C SER A 31 -6.10 14.69 1.30
N LEU A 32 -5.15 15.59 1.00
CA LEU A 32 -4.31 16.30 1.97
C LEU A 32 -4.98 17.54 2.59
N ASP A 33 -6.31 17.63 2.54
CA ASP A 33 -7.08 18.75 3.12
C ASP A 33 -7.90 18.32 4.34
N ARG A 34 -7.48 17.23 5.01
CA ARG A 34 -8.10 16.79 6.25
C ARG A 34 -7.05 16.54 7.34
N GLU A 35 -6.70 17.65 7.99
CA GLU A 35 -6.55 17.78 9.45
C GLU A 35 -5.56 16.83 10.18
N GLN A 36 -4.28 17.26 10.25
CA GLN A 36 -3.32 17.12 11.38
C GLN A 36 -2.93 15.73 11.93
N PRO A 37 -1.81 15.57 12.69
CA PRO A 37 -0.78 16.56 13.08
C PRO A 37 0.63 16.18 12.60
N GLN A 38 1.50 17.17 12.68
CA GLN A 38 2.94 17.01 12.56
C GLN A 38 3.46 16.13 13.70
N ASN A 39 4.15 15.03 13.38
CA ASN A 39 5.18 14.39 14.22
C ASN A 39 5.88 13.31 13.36
N ASP A 40 7.20 13.47 13.19
CA ASP A 40 8.20 12.45 12.84
C ASP A 40 7.97 11.55 11.61
N GLN A 41 7.07 11.93 10.70
CA GLN A 41 6.74 11.13 9.52
C GLN A 41 7.67 11.48 8.36
N VAL A 42 8.86 10.88 8.39
CA VAL A 42 9.81 10.88 7.28
C VAL A 42 9.14 10.29 6.04
N ASP A 43 8.64 11.16 5.15
CA ASP A 43 8.27 10.90 3.76
C ASP A 43 7.49 9.58 3.52
N LEU A 44 6.49 9.31 4.35
CA LEU A 44 5.76 8.04 4.29
C LEU A 44 4.83 8.03 3.06
N PRO A 45 4.90 7.02 2.18
CA PRO A 45 4.07 6.93 0.98
C PRO A 45 2.57 6.95 1.30
N GLU A 46 1.76 7.59 0.46
CA GLU A 46 0.30 7.71 0.67
C GLU A 46 -0.42 6.36 0.86
N LEU A 47 0.02 5.30 0.17
CA LEU A 47 -0.54 3.97 0.37
C LEU A 47 -0.27 3.43 1.78
N SER A 48 0.87 3.77 2.37
CA SER A 48 1.19 3.41 3.74
C SER A 48 0.32 4.17 4.74
N LEU A 49 0.04 5.45 4.50
CA LEU A 49 -0.92 6.23 5.31
C LEU A 49 -2.32 5.60 5.26
N LYS A 50 -2.82 5.28 4.06
CA LYS A 50 -4.10 4.58 3.88
C LYS A 50 -4.15 3.26 4.63
N ILE A 51 -3.06 2.48 4.62
CA ILE A 51 -2.97 1.23 5.39
C ILE A 51 -3.06 1.50 6.90
N LEU A 52 -2.40 2.55 7.41
CA LEU A 52 -2.45 2.93 8.82
C LEU A 52 -3.86 3.37 9.25
N ASP A 53 -4.56 4.11 8.40
CA ASP A 53 -5.95 4.53 8.66
C ASP A 53 -6.89 3.33 8.81
N LEU A 54 -6.67 2.25 8.06
CA LEU A 54 -7.45 1.02 8.22
C LEU A 54 -7.33 0.42 9.62
N PHE A 55 -6.15 0.56 10.24
CA PHE A 55 -5.92 0.10 11.61
C PHE A 55 -6.45 1.06 12.69
N GLY A 56 -6.97 2.23 12.31
CA GLY A 56 -7.77 3.07 13.20
C GLY A 56 -9.20 2.56 13.38
N ILE A 57 -9.71 1.80 12.41
CA ILE A 57 -11.08 1.25 12.40
C ILE A 57 -11.08 -0.25 12.72
N HIS A 58 -10.01 -0.97 12.35
CA HIS A 58 -9.91 -2.40 12.50
C HIS A 58 -8.68 -2.79 13.33
N ASP A 59 -8.89 -3.54 14.42
CA ASP A 59 -7.78 -3.98 15.29
C ASP A 59 -6.84 -4.96 14.57
N ARG A 60 -7.39 -5.79 13.68
CA ARG A 60 -6.64 -6.84 12.97
C ARG A 60 -7.07 -6.93 11.51
N LEU A 61 -6.09 -6.93 10.61
CA LEU A 61 -6.33 -7.14 9.18
C LEU A 61 -5.36 -8.13 8.57
N ASN A 62 -5.84 -8.94 7.63
CA ASN A 62 -5.00 -9.79 6.78
C ASN A 62 -4.72 -9.10 5.43
N LEU A 63 -3.75 -9.61 4.67
CA LEU A 63 -3.36 -9.02 3.39
C LEU A 63 -4.53 -8.92 2.40
N SER A 64 -5.39 -9.94 2.35
CA SER A 64 -6.55 -9.96 1.44
C SER A 64 -7.56 -8.86 1.78
N LYS A 65 -7.79 -8.61 3.07
CA LYS A 65 -8.71 -7.55 3.50
C LYS A 65 -8.11 -6.15 3.27
N ILE A 66 -6.81 -6.00 3.48
CA ILE A 66 -6.10 -4.75 3.16
C ILE A 66 -6.16 -4.48 1.65
N GLU A 67 -6.01 -5.50 0.82
CA GLU A 67 -6.17 -5.38 -0.63
C GLU A 67 -7.59 -4.98 -1.03
N GLU A 68 -8.61 -5.62 -0.46
CA GLU A 68 -10.01 -5.29 -0.69
C GLU A 68 -10.33 -3.83 -0.33
N LEU A 69 -9.81 -3.36 0.80
CA LEU A 69 -10.09 -2.01 1.33
C LEU A 69 -9.28 -0.91 0.65
N THR A 70 -8.05 -1.19 0.23
CA THR A 70 -7.17 -0.19 -0.43
C THR A 70 -7.23 -0.23 -1.96
N GLY A 71 -7.66 -1.35 -2.55
CA GLY A 71 -7.56 -1.60 -3.99
C GLY A 71 -6.12 -1.63 -4.51
N GLY A 72 -5.13 -1.73 -3.61
CA GLY A 72 -3.72 -1.66 -3.94
C GLY A 72 -3.19 -2.95 -4.56
N ASN A 73 -2.13 -2.84 -5.38
CA ASN A 73 -1.46 -4.02 -5.91
C ASN A 73 -0.85 -4.86 -4.78
N LYS A 74 -1.16 -6.16 -4.71
CA LYS A 74 -0.61 -7.12 -3.73
C LYS A 74 0.90 -7.00 -3.52
N ASN A 75 1.67 -6.80 -4.58
CA ASN A 75 3.12 -6.70 -4.49
C ASN A 75 3.55 -5.42 -3.77
N THR A 76 2.93 -4.30 -4.13
CA THR A 76 3.16 -3.01 -3.46
C THR A 76 2.71 -3.05 -2.01
N LEU A 77 1.56 -3.66 -1.72
CA LEU A 77 1.07 -3.83 -0.35
C LEU A 77 2.04 -4.64 0.51
N LYS A 78 2.60 -5.74 -0.02
CA LYS A 78 3.63 -6.51 0.71
C LYS A 78 4.88 -5.68 1.01
N VAL A 79 5.30 -4.83 0.07
CA VAL A 79 6.44 -3.92 0.27
C VAL A 79 6.11 -2.90 1.37
N ARG A 80 4.97 -2.21 1.27
CA ARG A 80 4.56 -1.19 2.26
C ARG A 80 4.31 -1.79 3.64
N LEU A 81 3.66 -2.94 3.73
CA LEU A 81 3.45 -3.63 5.01
C LEU A 81 4.77 -4.02 5.66
N ARG A 82 5.75 -4.48 4.89
CA ARG A 82 7.09 -4.77 5.41
C ARG A 82 7.81 -3.51 5.89
N GLU A 83 7.71 -2.40 5.16
CA GLU A 83 8.26 -1.10 5.58
C GLU A 83 7.62 -0.63 6.90
N LEU A 84 6.29 -0.70 7.00
CA LEU A 84 5.54 -0.33 8.20
C LEU A 84 5.83 -1.23 9.40
N VAL A 85 6.11 -2.52 9.17
CA VAL A 85 6.55 -3.45 10.22
C VAL A 85 7.97 -3.10 10.67
N ASN A 86 8.87 -2.85 9.73
CA ASN A 86 10.27 -2.50 10.02
C ASN A 86 10.39 -1.15 10.74
N SER A 87 9.53 -0.18 10.40
CA SER A 87 9.45 1.09 11.11
C SER A 87 8.66 0.98 12.41
N GLY A 88 8.11 -0.19 12.75
CA GLY A 88 7.41 -0.40 14.01
C GLY A 88 6.02 0.24 14.11
N HIS A 89 5.44 0.71 13.02
CA HIS A 89 4.07 1.26 13.01
C HIS A 89 3.00 0.16 13.11
N ILE A 90 3.26 -1.01 12.53
CA ILE A 90 2.37 -2.17 12.60
C ILE A 90 3.16 -3.42 13.01
N SER A 91 2.48 -4.37 13.64
CA SER A 91 3.05 -5.66 14.00
C SER A 91 2.51 -6.75 13.10
N LYS A 92 3.37 -7.67 12.66
CA LYS A 92 2.98 -8.84 11.86
C LYS A 92 2.87 -10.07 12.77
N HIS A 93 1.76 -10.78 12.68
CA HIS A 93 1.48 -11.97 13.44
C HIS A 93 1.10 -13.14 12.54
N GLY A 94 1.31 -14.35 13.06
CA GLY A 94 1.02 -15.60 12.35
C GLY A 94 2.06 -15.99 11.30
N LYS A 95 1.84 -17.15 10.67
CA LYS A 95 2.72 -17.74 9.67
C LYS A 95 1.94 -18.13 8.42
N ALA A 96 2.52 -17.88 7.25
CA ALA A 96 1.95 -18.22 5.94
C ALA A 96 0.49 -17.73 5.77
N ARG A 97 -0.48 -18.64 5.68
CA ARG A 97 -1.89 -18.33 5.37
C ARG A 97 -2.65 -17.69 6.54
N ALA A 98 -2.13 -17.82 7.76
CA ALA A 98 -2.68 -17.17 8.96
C ALA A 98 -1.98 -15.84 9.28
N THR A 99 -1.35 -15.19 8.29
CA THR A 99 -0.67 -13.90 8.51
C THR A 99 -1.70 -12.77 8.65
N TRP A 100 -1.60 -12.03 9.74
CA TRP A 100 -2.39 -10.82 9.99
C TRP A 100 -1.50 -9.74 10.61
N TYR A 101 -2.00 -8.51 10.57
CA TYR A 101 -1.31 -7.32 11.04
C TYR A 101 -2.20 -6.58 12.04
N GLU A 102 -1.58 -5.89 12.99
CA GLU A 102 -2.23 -5.00 13.96
C GLU A 102 -1.42 -3.71 14.11
N LYS A 103 -2.06 -2.65 14.62
CA LYS A 103 -1.36 -1.41 14.95
C LYS A 103 -0.39 -1.65 16.10
N SER A 104 0.87 -1.24 15.92
CA SER A 104 1.83 -1.29 17.02
C SER A 104 1.46 -0.25 18.07
N THR A 105 1.25 -0.69 19.31
CA THR A 105 0.88 0.19 20.44
C THR A 105 2.06 1.02 20.96
N ARG A 106 3.24 0.94 20.31
CA ARG A 106 4.51 1.47 20.86
C ARG A 106 4.99 2.79 20.22
N TYR A 107 4.08 3.62 19.73
CA TYR A 107 4.38 5.00 19.34
C TYR A 107 3.66 5.94 20.31
N SER A 108 4.42 6.38 21.32
CA SER A 108 4.10 7.52 22.19
C SER A 108 5.02 8.68 21.79
#